data_AF-A0A5J6N001-F1
#
_entry.id   AF-A0A5J6N001-F1
#
_cell.length_a   1.000
_cell.length_b   1.000
_cell.length_c   1.000
_cell.angle_alpha   90.00
_cell.angle_beta   90.00
_cell.angle_gamma   90.00
#
_symmetry.space_group_name_H-M   'P 1'
#
loop_
_entity.id
_entity.type
_entity.pdbx_description
1 polymer ?
#
loop_
_entity_poly.entity_id
_entity_poly.type
_entity_poly.pdbx_seq_one_letter_code
_entity_poly.pdbx_strand_id
1 'polypeptide(L)'
;MSKALPLSRSGLVAPGTPMSAIVENLGQFALGDKAGCYLLEAKRPFEDLRQVVSLLAAILLATDTGIAGKGLRHPLLDQARDLFQECGDKVDSLSPAPQTEHHHRHLTRARQAAGAALDALERGVLGGDKSALDLVKLAWRELIHAANALPGFEAIDLSQSCCAEHARLRRPLLRPDHGESR
;
A
#
# COMPACT_ATOMS: atom_id res chain seq x y z
N MET A 1 -6.15 -49.07 -14.50
CA MET A 1 -6.43 -48.47 -13.17
C MET A 1 -5.30 -47.52 -12.84
N SER A 2 -5.53 -46.21 -12.79
CA SER A 2 -4.80 -45.27 -11.94
C SER A 2 -5.53 -43.93 -11.95
N LYS A 3 -5.83 -43.47 -10.74
CA LYS A 3 -6.76 -42.39 -10.37
C LYS A 3 -6.21 -41.01 -10.70
N ALA A 4 -7.13 -40.10 -11.04
CA ALA A 4 -6.92 -38.66 -11.12
C ALA A 4 -6.52 -38.05 -9.76
N LEU A 5 -5.57 -37.12 -9.78
CA LEU A 5 -5.31 -36.18 -8.67
C LEU A 5 -6.35 -35.04 -8.74
N PRO A 6 -6.93 -34.62 -7.60
CA PRO A 6 -7.73 -33.40 -7.57
C PRO A 6 -6.84 -32.16 -7.42
N LEU A 7 -7.07 -31.18 -8.28
CA LEU A 7 -6.70 -29.78 -8.08
C LEU A 7 -7.46 -29.25 -6.86
N SER A 8 -6.78 -28.99 -5.75
CA SER A 8 -7.38 -28.31 -4.60
C SER A 8 -7.14 -26.80 -4.71
N ARG A 9 -8.27 -26.09 -4.73
CA ARG A 9 -8.43 -24.64 -4.83
C ARG A 9 -8.22 -23.95 -3.47
N SER A 10 -7.81 -22.68 -3.57
CA SER A 10 -8.17 -21.57 -2.66
C SER A 10 -7.66 -21.64 -1.21
N GLY A 11 -6.52 -21.00 -0.96
CA GLY A 11 -6.06 -20.59 0.37
C GLY A 11 -6.79 -19.34 0.87
N LEU A 12 -8.10 -19.43 1.10
CA LEU A 12 -8.78 -18.47 1.97
C LEU A 12 -8.72 -19.00 3.41
N VAL A 13 -7.95 -18.33 4.25
CA VAL A 13 -7.93 -18.57 5.70
C VAL A 13 -9.27 -18.11 6.27
N ALA A 14 -9.97 -19.01 6.97
CA ALA A 14 -11.23 -18.72 7.63
C ALA A 14 -11.03 -17.89 8.91
N PRO A 15 -11.99 -17.00 9.27
CA PRO A 15 -11.94 -16.25 10.52
C PRO A 15 -12.10 -17.19 11.73
N GLY A 16 -11.19 -17.10 12.70
CA GLY A 16 -11.14 -17.98 13.89
C GLY A 16 -9.92 -18.90 13.97
N THR A 17 -8.90 -18.68 13.13
CA THR A 17 -7.67 -19.48 13.16
C THR A 17 -6.90 -19.27 14.48
N PRO A 18 -6.63 -20.33 15.27
CA PRO A 18 -5.93 -20.21 16.54
C PRO A 18 -4.48 -19.75 16.32
N MET A 19 -3.89 -19.04 17.30
CA MET A 19 -2.50 -18.54 17.21
C MET A 19 -1.48 -19.63 16.86
N SER A 20 -1.75 -20.90 17.19
CA SER A 20 -0.89 -22.05 16.81
C SER A 20 -0.77 -22.24 15.30
N ALA A 21 -1.83 -21.98 14.53
CA ALA A 21 -1.82 -22.10 13.08
C ALA A 21 -1.13 -20.92 12.37
N ILE A 22 -1.04 -19.75 13.03
CA ILE A 22 -0.21 -18.62 12.57
C ILE A 22 1.27 -18.96 12.73
N VAL A 23 1.65 -19.63 13.83
CA VAL A 23 3.01 -20.11 14.08
C VAL A 23 3.37 -21.28 13.15
N GLU A 24 2.44 -22.17 12.83
CA GLU A 24 2.65 -23.26 11.84
C GLU A 24 2.85 -22.74 10.41
N ASN A 25 2.17 -21.66 10.01
CA ASN A 25 2.35 -21.04 8.68
C ASN A 25 3.72 -20.34 8.54
N LEU A 26 4.25 -19.79 9.63
CA LEU A 26 5.64 -19.31 9.70
C LEU A 26 6.65 -20.45 9.65
N GLY A 27 6.28 -21.65 10.14
CA GLY A 27 7.08 -22.86 10.06
C GLY A 27 7.23 -23.43 8.64
N GLN A 28 6.44 -22.95 7.69
CA GLN A 28 6.46 -23.41 6.30
C GLN A 28 7.60 -22.77 5.47
N PHE A 29 8.13 -21.64 5.95
CA PHE A 29 9.40 -21.07 5.49
C PHE A 29 10.44 -21.41 6.56
N ALA A 30 11.26 -22.42 6.32
CA ALA A 30 12.31 -22.76 7.28
C ALA A 30 13.19 -21.52 7.46
N LEU A 31 13.46 -21.11 8.71
CA LEU A 31 14.26 -19.93 9.10
C LEU A 31 15.75 -19.97 8.65
N GLY A 32 16.07 -20.71 7.58
CA GLY A 32 17.35 -20.71 6.88
C GLY A 32 17.23 -20.89 5.37
N ASP A 33 16.01 -20.86 4.80
CA ASP A 33 15.81 -20.85 3.35
C ASP A 33 15.77 -19.42 2.79
N LYS A 34 15.96 -19.28 1.48
CA LYS A 34 16.01 -17.97 0.80
C LYS A 34 14.73 -17.15 0.98
N ALA A 35 13.57 -17.78 1.13
CA ALA A 35 12.31 -17.08 1.33
C ALA A 35 12.19 -16.55 2.77
N GLY A 36 12.65 -17.31 3.76
CA GLY A 36 12.78 -16.86 5.15
C GLY A 36 13.70 -15.63 5.30
N CYS A 37 14.89 -15.66 4.67
CA CYS A 37 15.80 -14.52 4.65
C CYS A 37 15.15 -13.28 4.02
N TYR A 38 14.51 -13.47 2.86
CA TYR A 38 13.79 -12.39 2.18
C TYR A 38 12.71 -11.77 3.08
N LEU A 39 11.90 -12.59 3.77
CA LEU A 39 10.82 -12.11 4.63
C LEU A 39 11.35 -11.19 5.74
N LEU A 40 12.45 -11.60 6.39
CA LEU A 40 13.08 -10.82 7.45
C LEU A 40 13.65 -9.50 6.93
N GLU A 41 14.34 -9.54 5.79
CA GLU A 41 14.94 -8.37 5.16
C GLU A 41 13.89 -7.38 4.64
N ALA A 42 12.78 -7.89 4.09
CA ALA A 42 11.74 -7.07 3.47
C ALA A 42 10.84 -6.34 4.49
N LYS A 43 10.81 -6.75 5.77
CA LYS A 43 9.97 -6.11 6.80
C LYS A 43 10.26 -4.62 6.94
N ARG A 44 11.53 -4.26 7.12
CA ARG A 44 11.88 -2.86 7.38
C ARG A 44 11.61 -1.95 6.18
N PRO A 45 12.00 -2.30 4.94
CA PRO A 45 11.67 -1.51 3.76
C PRO A 45 10.16 -1.38 3.51
N PHE A 46 9.38 -2.42 3.80
CA PHE A 46 7.92 -2.35 3.73
C PHE A 46 7.35 -1.30 4.70
N GLU A 47 7.75 -1.33 5.97
CA GLU A 47 7.28 -0.36 6.97
C GLU A 47 7.74 1.07 6.66
N ASP A 48 9.00 1.24 6.27
CA ASP A 48 9.54 2.54 5.88
C ASP A 48 8.75 3.09 4.67
N LEU A 49 8.43 2.26 3.67
CA LEU A 49 7.62 2.69 2.52
C LEU A 49 6.17 2.99 2.91
N ARG A 50 5.56 2.22 3.81
CA ARG A 50 4.23 2.51 4.36
C ARG A 50 4.20 3.87 5.07
N GLN A 51 5.26 4.19 5.80
CA GLN A 51 5.44 5.48 6.45
C GLN A 51 5.59 6.63 5.43
N VAL A 52 6.38 6.45 4.37
CA VAL A 52 6.49 7.43 3.27
C VAL A 52 5.11 7.74 2.69
N VAL A 53 4.34 6.71 2.30
CA VAL A 53 3.01 6.92 1.69
C VAL A 53 2.06 7.63 2.67
N SER A 54 2.16 7.33 3.97
CA SER A 54 1.38 8.02 5.02
C SER A 54 1.73 9.51 5.14
N LEU A 55 3.03 9.86 5.07
CA LEU A 55 3.49 11.25 5.08
C LEU A 55 2.98 12.01 3.84
N LEU A 56 3.05 11.40 2.66
CA LEU A 56 2.54 12.01 1.42
C LEU A 56 1.03 12.26 1.49
N ALA A 57 0.26 11.31 2.04
CA ALA A 57 -1.16 11.49 2.27
C ALA A 57 -1.44 12.64 3.25
N ALA A 58 -0.67 12.76 4.33
CA ALA A 58 -0.81 13.84 5.30
C ALA A 58 -0.51 15.22 4.69
N ILE A 59 0.52 15.33 3.84
CA ILE A 59 0.86 16.57 3.12
C ILE A 59 -0.30 16.99 2.22
N LEU A 60 -0.87 16.06 1.46
CA LEU A 60 -2.01 16.33 0.58
C LEU A 60 -3.22 16.82 1.37
N LEU A 61 -3.53 16.18 2.50
CA LEU A 61 -4.62 16.57 3.38
C LEU A 61 -4.39 17.96 4.00
N ALA A 62 -3.18 18.24 4.48
CA ALA A 62 -2.82 19.54 5.05
C ALA A 62 -2.92 20.67 4.02
N THR A 63 -2.62 20.36 2.75
CA THR A 63 -2.73 21.30 1.63
C THR A 63 -4.20 21.56 1.25
N ASP A 64 -5.01 20.50 1.19
CA ASP A 64 -6.45 20.60 0.87
C ASP A 64 -7.24 21.37 1.95
N THR A 65 -6.89 21.17 3.22
CA THR A 65 -7.53 21.84 4.37
C THR A 65 -7.01 23.26 4.62
N GLY A 66 -6.00 23.71 3.87
CA GLY A 66 -5.37 25.03 4.06
C GLY A 66 -4.59 25.18 5.38
N ILE A 67 -4.35 24.08 6.09
CA ILE A 67 -3.57 24.04 7.34
C ILE A 67 -2.09 24.28 7.05
N ALA A 68 -1.60 23.78 5.91
CA ALA A 68 -0.28 24.13 5.42
C ALA A 68 -0.32 25.53 4.80
N GLY A 69 0.36 26.50 5.42
CA GLY A 69 0.52 27.84 4.87
C GLY A 69 1.11 27.82 3.45
N LYS A 70 0.78 28.83 2.63
CA LYS A 70 1.33 29.01 1.28
C LYS A 70 2.83 29.31 1.37
N GLY A 71 3.68 28.29 1.44
CA GLY A 71 5.11 28.48 1.67
C GLY A 71 5.96 27.23 1.43
N LEU A 72 7.08 27.46 0.76
CA LEU A 72 8.03 26.54 0.13
C LEU A 72 8.69 25.57 1.14
N ARG A 73 8.59 24.26 0.89
CA ARG A 73 9.10 23.13 1.71
C ARG A 73 8.39 22.89 3.05
N HIS A 74 7.39 22.03 2.99
CA HIS A 74 6.80 21.42 4.18
C HIS A 74 7.86 20.51 4.84
N PRO A 75 8.15 20.61 6.15
CA PRO A 75 9.11 19.72 6.83
C PRO A 75 8.83 18.23 6.62
N LEU A 76 7.54 17.85 6.54
CA LEU A 76 7.14 16.48 6.20
C LEU A 76 7.54 16.04 4.79
N LEU A 77 7.69 16.96 3.83
CA LEU A 77 8.12 16.64 2.47
C LEU A 77 9.61 16.30 2.44
N ASP A 78 10.43 17.05 3.19
CA ASP A 78 11.85 16.72 3.36
C ASP A 78 12.00 15.38 4.11
N GLN A 79 11.22 15.17 5.19
CA GLN A 79 11.19 13.88 5.90
C GLN A 79 10.77 12.71 4.99
N ALA A 80 9.74 12.90 4.16
CA ALA A 80 9.28 11.86 3.23
C ALA A 80 10.35 11.55 2.18
N ARG A 81 11.09 12.55 1.70
CA ARG A 81 12.19 12.39 0.75
C ARG A 81 13.32 11.57 1.35
N ASP A 82 13.81 11.95 2.54
CA ASP A 82 14.94 11.28 3.18
C ASP A 82 14.59 9.81 3.46
N LEU A 83 13.39 9.57 4.01
CA LEU A 83 12.91 8.21 4.26
C LEU A 83 12.71 7.40 2.96
N PHE A 84 12.26 8.04 1.89
CA PHE A 84 12.08 7.38 0.59
C PHE A 84 13.41 6.97 -0.05
N GLN A 85 14.45 7.82 0.07
CA GLN A 85 15.79 7.49 -0.39
C GLN A 85 16.35 6.30 0.39
N GLU A 86 16.29 6.37 1.72
CA GLU A 86 16.77 5.29 2.59
C GLU A 86 16.03 3.96 2.38
N CYS A 87 14.72 3.99 2.17
CA CYS A 87 13.95 2.76 1.94
C CYS A 87 14.15 2.22 0.52
N GLY A 88 14.38 3.12 -0.46
CA GLY A 88 14.58 2.77 -1.85
C GLY A 88 15.76 1.83 -2.03
N ASP A 89 16.93 2.18 -1.52
CA ASP A 89 18.13 1.35 -1.66
C ASP A 89 17.92 -0.03 -1.04
N LYS A 90 17.21 -0.10 0.09
CA LYS A 90 16.89 -1.38 0.74
C LYS A 90 15.93 -2.22 -0.10
N VAL A 91 14.89 -1.63 -0.71
CA VAL A 91 13.98 -2.36 -1.61
C VAL A 91 14.71 -2.92 -2.82
N ASP A 92 15.64 -2.16 -3.43
CA ASP A 92 16.42 -2.62 -4.59
C ASP A 92 17.42 -3.72 -4.23
N SER A 93 17.91 -3.72 -2.99
CA SER A 93 18.83 -4.75 -2.50
C SER A 93 18.17 -6.09 -2.19
N LEU A 94 16.84 -6.15 -2.11
CA LEU A 94 16.13 -7.39 -1.81
C LEU A 94 16.31 -8.41 -2.94
N SER A 95 16.66 -9.64 -2.59
CA SER A 95 16.79 -10.75 -3.54
C SER A 95 15.58 -11.69 -3.44
N PRO A 96 14.50 -11.49 -4.23
CA PRO A 96 13.34 -12.37 -4.17
C PRO A 96 13.66 -13.80 -4.60
N ALA A 97 13.02 -14.76 -3.95
CA ALA A 97 12.94 -16.14 -4.40
C ALA A 97 11.63 -16.32 -5.21
N PRO A 98 11.45 -17.41 -5.98
CA PRO A 98 10.21 -17.63 -6.74
C PRO A 98 8.93 -17.54 -5.90
N GLN A 99 9.01 -17.93 -4.62
CA GLN A 99 7.88 -17.88 -3.68
C GLN A 99 7.56 -16.46 -3.17
N THR A 100 8.53 -15.54 -3.22
CA THR A 100 8.40 -14.16 -2.71
C THR A 100 8.37 -13.10 -3.82
N GLU A 101 8.50 -13.52 -5.08
CA GLU A 101 8.48 -12.65 -6.25
C GLU A 101 7.20 -11.81 -6.36
N HIS A 102 6.05 -12.39 -6.01
CA HIS A 102 4.77 -11.68 -6.03
C HIS A 102 4.77 -10.49 -5.05
N HIS A 103 5.19 -10.72 -3.80
CA HIS A 103 5.33 -9.67 -2.80
C HIS A 103 6.31 -8.58 -3.27
N HIS A 104 7.50 -8.99 -3.74
CA HIS A 104 8.53 -8.06 -4.20
C HIS A 104 8.01 -7.16 -5.32
N ARG A 105 7.30 -7.72 -6.32
CA ARG A 105 6.70 -6.95 -7.41
C ARG A 105 5.76 -5.85 -6.92
N HIS A 106 4.90 -6.16 -5.93
CA HIS A 106 4.00 -5.15 -5.36
C HIS A 106 4.75 -4.11 -4.55
N LEU A 107 5.77 -4.50 -3.79
CA LEU A 107 6.62 -3.57 -3.05
C LEU A 107 7.37 -2.60 -3.99
N THR A 108 7.90 -3.09 -5.11
CA THR A 108 8.55 -2.27 -6.15
C THR A 108 7.56 -1.29 -6.78
N ARG A 109 6.34 -1.74 -7.12
CA ARG A 109 5.30 -0.87 -7.68
C ARG A 109 4.83 0.20 -6.69
N ALA A 110 4.69 -0.16 -5.42
CA ALA A 110 4.40 0.80 -4.36
C ALA A 110 5.47 1.90 -4.29
N ARG A 111 6.75 1.51 -4.35
CA ARG A 111 7.88 2.47 -4.36
C ARG A 111 7.84 3.37 -5.58
N GLN A 112 7.64 2.83 -6.78
CA GLN A 112 7.55 3.62 -8.00
C GLN A 112 6.42 4.66 -7.93
N ALA A 113 5.25 4.26 -7.43
CA ALA A 113 4.12 5.16 -7.25
C ALA A 113 4.38 6.23 -6.18
N ALA A 114 5.00 5.86 -5.06
CA ALA A 114 5.37 6.80 -4.00
C ALA A 114 6.41 7.83 -4.47
N GLY A 115 7.43 7.39 -5.22
CA GLY A 115 8.42 8.29 -5.82
C GLY A 115 7.78 9.27 -6.81
N ALA A 116 6.89 8.79 -7.67
CA ALA A 116 6.14 9.66 -8.58
C ALA A 116 5.24 10.66 -7.84
N ALA A 117 4.64 10.27 -6.72
CA ALA A 117 3.85 11.17 -5.87
C ALA A 117 4.71 12.25 -5.21
N LEU A 118 5.87 11.86 -4.67
CA LEU A 118 6.86 12.77 -4.08
C LEU A 118 7.31 13.82 -5.12
N ASP A 119 7.71 13.36 -6.29
CA ASP A 119 8.07 14.18 -7.44
C ASP A 119 6.96 15.17 -7.86
N ALA A 120 5.70 14.73 -7.86
CA ALA A 120 4.57 15.58 -8.19
C ALA A 120 4.35 16.67 -7.14
N LEU A 121 4.47 16.33 -5.86
CA LEU A 121 4.38 17.28 -4.74
C LEU A 121 5.50 18.32 -4.79
N GLU A 122 6.73 17.91 -5.12
CA GLU A 122 7.89 18.80 -5.23
C GLU A 122 7.75 19.82 -6.36
N ARG A 123 7.14 19.41 -7.48
CA ARG A 123 6.83 20.31 -8.60
C ARG A 123 5.61 21.20 -8.34
N GLY A 124 4.94 21.05 -7.20
CA GLY A 124 3.69 21.75 -6.90
C GLY A 124 2.50 21.30 -7.76
N VAL A 125 2.59 20.13 -8.41
CA VAL A 125 1.53 19.58 -9.24
C VAL A 125 0.53 18.85 -8.35
N LEU A 126 -0.38 19.63 -7.77
CA LEU A 126 -1.48 19.12 -6.94
C LEU A 126 -2.71 18.71 -7.77
N GLY A 127 -2.79 19.12 -9.04
CA GLY A 127 -3.86 18.77 -9.98
C GLY A 127 -3.33 18.54 -11.41
N GLY A 128 -3.71 17.40 -12.01
CA GLY A 128 -3.31 16.94 -13.35
C GLY A 128 -3.81 15.50 -13.64
N ASP A 129 -3.55 14.96 -14.84
CA ASP A 129 -4.07 13.65 -15.33
C ASP A 129 -3.78 12.44 -14.42
N LYS A 130 -2.69 12.51 -13.63
CA LYS A 130 -2.52 11.69 -12.42
C LYS A 130 -2.13 12.63 -11.30
N SER A 131 -3.11 12.99 -10.47
CA SER A 131 -2.83 13.86 -9.32
C SER A 131 -1.86 13.15 -8.36
N ALA A 132 -1.10 13.91 -7.58
CA ALA A 132 -0.29 13.35 -6.49
C ALA A 132 -1.14 12.44 -5.57
N LEU A 133 -2.42 12.76 -5.41
CA LEU A 133 -3.39 11.92 -4.69
C LEU A 133 -3.63 10.56 -5.36
N ASP A 134 -3.76 10.48 -6.68
CA ASP A 134 -3.95 9.21 -7.37
C ASP A 134 -2.72 8.31 -7.27
N LEU A 135 -1.53 8.91 -7.29
CA LEU A 135 -0.26 8.21 -7.09
C LEU A 135 -0.12 7.69 -5.65
N VAL A 136 -0.51 8.48 -4.64
CA VAL A 136 -0.57 8.03 -3.24
C VAL A 136 -1.56 6.88 -3.07
N LYS A 137 -2.76 6.96 -3.68
CA LYS A 137 -3.75 5.87 -3.66
C LYS A 137 -3.22 4.60 -4.33
N LEU A 138 -2.53 4.74 -5.47
CA LEU A 138 -1.88 3.62 -6.15
C LEU A 138 -0.81 2.98 -5.24
N ALA A 139 0.07 3.78 -4.64
CA ALA A 139 1.10 3.27 -3.75
C ALA A 139 0.51 2.50 -2.55
N TRP A 140 -0.54 3.04 -1.93
CA TRP A 140 -1.22 2.36 -0.81
C TRP A 140 -1.86 1.04 -1.22
N ARG A 141 -2.50 0.99 -2.40
CA ARG A 141 -3.09 -0.25 -2.93
C ARG A 141 -2.02 -1.32 -3.18
N GLU A 142 -0.88 -0.95 -3.74
CA GLU A 142 0.24 -1.87 -3.95
C GLU A 142 0.83 -2.36 -2.62
N LEU A 143 0.87 -1.52 -1.57
CA LEU A 143 1.24 -1.96 -0.21
C LEU A 143 0.25 -2.98 0.37
N ILE A 144 -1.06 -2.79 0.16
CA ILE A 144 -2.07 -3.78 0.56
C ILE A 144 -1.87 -5.11 -0.20
N HIS A 145 -1.60 -5.05 -1.50
CA HIS A 145 -1.32 -6.26 -2.28
C HIS A 145 -0.04 -6.96 -1.82
N ALA A 146 1.02 -6.21 -1.49
CA ALA A 146 2.22 -6.77 -0.89
C ALA A 146 1.89 -7.44 0.46
N ALA A 147 1.17 -6.76 1.35
CA ALA A 147 0.78 -7.30 2.65
C ALA A 147 -0.04 -8.60 2.54
N ASN A 148 -0.91 -8.70 1.54
CA ASN A 148 -1.72 -9.89 1.31
C ASN A 148 -0.95 -11.03 0.61
N ALA A 149 0.21 -10.76 0.02
CA ALA A 149 0.98 -11.75 -0.73
C ALA A 149 1.82 -12.66 0.18
N LEU A 150 2.19 -12.20 1.38
CA LEU A 150 3.01 -12.97 2.34
C LEU A 150 2.59 -12.66 3.78
N PRO A 151 2.69 -13.63 4.71
CA PRO A 151 2.40 -13.38 6.12
C PRO A 151 3.43 -12.45 6.76
N GLY A 152 3.01 -11.75 7.81
CA GLY A 152 3.90 -10.94 8.65
C GLY A 152 4.10 -9.49 8.18
N PHE A 153 3.31 -9.04 7.21
CA PHE A 153 3.19 -7.66 6.73
C PHE A 153 1.77 -7.16 6.94
N GLU A 154 1.60 -5.92 7.38
CA GLU A 154 0.29 -5.35 7.68
C GLU A 154 0.11 -4.00 6.99
N ALA A 155 -0.97 -3.88 6.21
CA ALA A 155 -1.43 -2.62 5.66
C ALA A 155 -2.93 -2.51 5.88
N ILE A 156 -3.37 -1.42 6.54
CA ILE A 156 -4.78 -1.20 6.82
C ILE A 156 -5.48 -0.75 5.54
N ASP A 157 -6.55 -1.42 5.16
CA ASP A 157 -7.44 -0.94 4.09
C ASP A 157 -8.25 0.26 4.57
N LEU A 158 -7.80 1.46 4.21
CA LEU A 158 -8.45 2.72 4.57
C LEU A 158 -9.82 2.90 3.89
N SER A 159 -10.18 2.10 2.89
CA SER A 159 -11.51 2.11 2.28
C SER A 159 -12.61 1.67 3.25
N GLN A 160 -12.22 1.01 4.35
CA GLN A 160 -13.09 0.58 5.45
C GLN A 160 -13.01 1.50 6.68
N SER A 161 -12.29 2.63 6.58
CA SER A 161 -12.20 3.59 7.69
C SER A 161 -13.51 4.39 7.85
N CYS A 162 -13.82 4.83 9.08
CA CYS A 162 -14.99 5.66 9.36
C CYS A 162 -15.05 6.92 8.48
N CYS A 163 -13.89 7.52 8.18
CA CYS A 163 -13.80 8.70 7.31
C CYS A 163 -14.21 8.38 5.86
N ALA A 164 -13.84 7.21 5.34
CA ALA A 164 -14.24 6.77 4.01
C ALA A 164 -15.75 6.50 3.93
N GLU A 165 -16.34 5.91 4.97
CA GLU A 165 -17.77 5.66 5.04
C GLU A 165 -18.57 6.98 5.08
N HIS A 166 -18.10 7.98 5.84
CA HIS A 166 -18.72 9.30 5.86
C HIS A 166 -18.62 10.03 4.51
N ALA A 167 -17.52 9.86 3.77
CA ALA A 167 -17.38 10.41 2.42
C ALA A 167 -18.37 9.76 1.43
N ARG A 168 -18.64 8.44 1.55
CA ARG A 168 -19.68 7.76 0.77
C ARG A 168 -21.07 8.31 1.07
N LEU A 169 -21.39 8.52 2.34
CA LEU A 169 -22.67 9.07 2.78
C LEU A 169 -22.88 10.55 2.38
N ARG A 170 -21.79 11.31 2.19
CA ARG A 170 -21.84 12.70 1.72
C ARG A 170 -21.93 12.85 0.20
N ARG A 171 -21.89 11.77 -0.58
CA ARG A 171 -22.07 11.85 -2.03
C ARG A 171 -23.45 12.47 -2.29
N PRO A 172 -23.54 13.66 -2.92
CA PRO A 172 -24.83 14.30 -3.13
C PRO A 172 -25.73 13.33 -3.88
N LEU A 173 -26.95 13.12 -3.35
CA LEU A 173 -28.04 12.60 -4.15
C LEU A 173 -28.21 13.58 -5.31
N LEU A 174 -27.57 13.30 -6.45
CA LEU A 174 -27.95 13.89 -7.72
C LEU A 174 -29.43 13.57 -7.84
N ARG A 175 -30.27 14.60 -7.59
CA ARG A 175 -31.70 14.51 -7.82
C ARG A 175 -31.86 14.06 -9.27
N PRO A 176 -32.60 12.98 -9.55
CA PRO A 176 -33.00 12.71 -10.92
C PRO A 176 -33.78 13.95 -11.40
N ASP A 177 -33.30 14.52 -12.50
CA ASP A 177 -33.91 15.65 -13.16
C ASP A 177 -35.32 15.21 -13.58
N HIS A 178 -36.34 15.65 -12.84
CA HIS A 178 -37.72 15.46 -13.26
C HIS A 178 -37.98 16.47 -14.36
N GLY A 179 -37.68 16.06 -15.59
CA GLY A 179 -37.99 16.82 -16.79
C GLY A 179 -39.45 17.26 -16.78
N GLU A 180 -39.65 18.57 -16.82
CA GLU A 180 -40.90 19.21 -17.18
C GLU A 180 -41.41 18.62 -18.50
N SER A 181 -42.53 17.92 -18.45
CA SER A 181 -43.37 17.70 -19.62
C SER A 181 -44.53 18.69 -19.54
N ARG A 182 -44.60 19.53 -20.58
CA ARG A 182 -45.65 20.51 -20.86
C ARG A 182 -47.03 19.87 -21.02
#